data_AF-A0A2W1AZV8-F1
#
_entry.id   AF-A0A2W1AZV8-F1
#
_cell.length_a   1.000
_cell.length_b   1.000
_cell.length_c   1.000
_cell.angle_alpha   90.00
_cell.angle_beta   90.00
_cell.angle_gamma   90.00
#
_symmetry.space_group_name_H-M   'P 1'
#
loop_
_entity.id
_entity.type
_entity.pdbx_description
1 polymer ?
#
loop_
_entity_poly.entity_id
_entity_poly.type
_entity_poly.pdbx_seq_one_letter_code
_entity_poly.pdbx_strand_id
1 'polypeptide(L)'
;MTLGRNVNVQDGSVLHSSDPMVIEDNVTIGHSVVVHTSRVGTGSLLGNNSSILEYSSVGTECLIGANAVVSANSEVPDRSFLVGIPGKVKAPVSQAQLALMKFTNDSVAKEGQLYKQEGLSHKLD
;
A
#
# COMPACT_ATOMS: atom_id res chain seq x y z
N MET A 1 -10.86 2.30 10.70
CA MET A 1 -9.72 1.78 9.92
C MET A 1 -9.32 0.43 10.48
N THR A 2 -9.07 -0.54 9.60
CA THR A 2 -8.56 -1.87 9.95
C THR A 2 -7.34 -2.17 9.09
N LEU A 3 -6.26 -2.63 9.73
CA LEU A 3 -5.05 -3.11 9.05
C LEU A 3 -4.97 -4.63 9.23
N GLY A 4 -4.74 -5.33 8.13
CA GLY A 4 -4.51 -6.77 8.09
C GLY A 4 -3.16 -7.18 8.67
N ARG A 5 -2.83 -8.45 8.49
CA ARG A 5 -1.55 -9.02 8.89
C ARG A 5 -0.45 -8.57 7.94
N ASN A 6 0.74 -8.33 8.50
CA ASN A 6 1.93 -7.98 7.72
C ASN A 6 1.77 -6.75 6.80
N VAL A 7 0.91 -5.82 7.20
CA VAL A 7 0.85 -4.50 6.58
C VAL A 7 2.03 -3.68 7.09
N ASN A 8 2.80 -3.09 6.17
CA ASN A 8 3.82 -2.12 6.54
C ASN A 8 3.42 -0.73 6.05
N VAL A 9 3.52 0.24 6.96
CA VAL A 9 3.31 1.67 6.70
C VAL A 9 4.64 2.35 6.89
N GLN A 10 5.25 2.76 5.78
CA GLN A 10 6.58 3.35 5.80
C GLN A 10 6.54 4.84 6.16
N ASP A 11 7.71 5.39 6.45
CA ASP A 11 7.90 6.75 6.95
C ASP A 11 7.21 7.83 6.09
N GLY A 12 6.65 8.82 6.77
CA GLY A 12 5.94 9.95 6.16
C GLY A 12 4.55 9.64 5.61
N SER A 13 4.11 8.39 5.61
CA SER A 13 2.78 8.03 5.11
C SER A 13 1.66 8.46 6.05
N VAL A 14 0.56 8.92 5.47
CA VAL A 14 -0.64 9.37 6.18
C VAL A 14 -1.82 8.50 5.78
N LEU A 15 -2.40 7.82 6.76
CA LEU A 15 -3.62 7.03 6.59
C LEU A 15 -4.75 7.76 7.30
N HIS A 16 -5.78 8.14 6.54
CA HIS A 16 -6.96 8.79 7.08
C HIS A 16 -8.22 8.10 6.54
N SER A 17 -9.30 8.13 7.29
CA SER A 17 -10.60 7.69 6.80
C SER A 17 -11.74 8.27 7.63
N SER A 18 -12.74 8.82 6.94
CA SER A 18 -14.02 9.23 7.52
C SER A 18 -15.01 8.05 7.65
N ASP A 19 -14.80 7.00 6.86
CA ASP A 19 -15.62 5.79 6.78
C ASP A 19 -14.79 4.54 7.13
N PRO A 20 -15.35 3.32 7.11
CA PRO A 20 -14.54 2.11 7.28
C PRO A 20 -13.53 1.91 6.14
N MET A 21 -12.25 2.24 6.38
CA MET A 21 -11.14 1.83 5.51
C MET A 21 -10.55 0.49 5.92
N VAL A 22 -10.37 -0.41 4.94
CA VAL A 22 -9.74 -1.73 5.12
C VAL A 22 -8.46 -1.82 4.29
N ILE A 23 -7.33 -2.05 4.96
CA ILE A 23 -6.08 -2.44 4.33
C ILE A 23 -5.89 -3.93 4.61
N GLU A 24 -5.91 -4.77 3.57
CA GLU A 24 -5.82 -6.21 3.72
C GLU A 24 -4.39 -6.70 3.97
N ASP A 25 -4.21 -8.03 4.05
CA ASP A 25 -2.96 -8.66 4.41
C ASP A 25 -1.83 -8.38 3.40
N ASN A 26 -0.59 -8.32 3.89
CA ASN A 26 0.63 -8.19 3.08
C ASN A 26 0.67 -6.95 2.18
N VAL A 27 -0.07 -5.89 2.52
CA VAL A 27 -0.01 -4.61 1.81
C VAL A 27 1.26 -3.85 2.21
N THR A 28 1.96 -3.30 1.23
CA THR A 28 3.07 -2.38 1.43
C THR A 28 2.63 -0.97 1.08
N ILE A 29 2.62 -0.09 2.07
CA ILE A 29 2.41 1.34 1.90
C ILE A 29 3.79 2.00 1.94
N GLY A 30 4.29 2.39 0.77
CA GLY A 30 5.60 3.00 0.60
C GLY A 30 5.75 4.34 1.32
N HIS A 31 6.89 4.99 1.16
CA HIS A 31 7.20 6.24 1.85
C HIS A 31 6.28 7.39 1.39
N SER A 32 5.83 8.23 2.33
CA SER A 32 5.05 9.46 2.04
C SER A 32 3.79 9.25 1.20
N VAL A 33 3.12 8.11 1.37
CA VAL A 33 1.84 7.82 0.69
C VAL A 33 0.69 8.44 1.47
N VAL A 34 -0.21 9.11 0.76
CA VAL A 34 -1.50 9.55 1.33
C VAL A 34 -2.56 8.52 0.97
N VAL A 35 -3.13 7.87 1.98
CA VAL A 35 -4.18 6.87 1.83
C VAL A 35 -5.48 7.41 2.42
N HIS A 36 -6.44 7.65 1.54
CA HIS A 36 -7.80 8.06 1.88
C HIS A 36 -8.76 7.25 0.99
N THR A 37 -8.91 5.95 1.24
CA THR A 37 -9.62 5.02 0.35
C THR A 37 -10.56 4.10 1.14
N SER A 38 -11.43 3.36 0.45
CA SER A 38 -12.29 2.36 1.10
C SER A 38 -11.55 1.05 1.36
N ARG A 39 -10.74 0.59 0.38
CA ARG A 39 -10.07 -0.70 0.42
C ARG A 39 -8.75 -0.71 -0.33
N VAL A 40 -7.76 -1.40 0.23
CA VAL A 40 -6.56 -1.85 -0.50
C VAL A 40 -6.44 -3.37 -0.35
N GLY A 41 -6.48 -4.08 -1.47
CA GLY A 41 -6.48 -5.54 -1.51
C GLY A 41 -5.13 -6.18 -1.20
N THR A 42 -5.21 -7.43 -0.78
CA THR A 42 -4.10 -8.26 -0.31
C THR A 42 -2.90 -8.24 -1.27
N GLY A 43 -1.70 -8.09 -0.72
CA GLY A 43 -0.44 -8.16 -1.49
C GLY A 43 -0.15 -6.96 -2.39
N SER A 44 -0.98 -5.92 -2.36
CA SER A 44 -0.75 -4.69 -3.15
C SER A 44 0.39 -3.84 -2.59
N LEU A 45 1.07 -3.13 -3.50
CA LEU A 45 2.11 -2.15 -3.16
C LEU A 45 1.69 -0.76 -3.62
N LEU A 46 1.62 0.18 -2.68
CA LEU A 46 1.44 1.60 -2.94
C LEU A 46 2.81 2.27 -3.03
N GLY A 47 3.24 2.62 -4.25
CA GLY A 47 4.55 3.19 -4.49
C GLY A 47 4.73 4.55 -3.82
N ASN A 48 5.99 4.88 -3.51
CA ASN A 48 6.35 6.07 -2.76
C ASN A 48 5.70 7.35 -3.31
N ASN A 49 5.25 8.21 -2.40
CA ASN A 49 4.64 9.49 -2.73
C ASN A 49 3.40 9.40 -3.63
N SER A 50 2.75 8.22 -3.69
CA SER A 50 1.45 8.09 -4.34
C SER A 50 0.32 8.62 -3.45
N SER A 51 -0.81 8.97 -4.07
CA SER A 51 -2.01 9.38 -3.35
C SER A 51 -3.20 8.54 -3.79
N ILE A 52 -3.90 7.96 -2.83
CA ILE A 52 -5.10 7.13 -3.03
C ILE A 52 -6.29 7.90 -2.48
N LEU A 53 -7.15 8.41 -3.38
CA LEU A 53 -8.18 9.38 -3.03
C LEU A 53 -9.53 8.74 -2.66
N GLU A 54 -10.40 9.56 -2.07
CA GLU A 54 -11.63 9.16 -1.39
C GLU A 54 -12.54 8.28 -2.24
N TYR A 55 -13.20 7.32 -1.60
CA TYR A 55 -14.13 6.36 -2.23
C TYR A 55 -13.53 5.50 -3.35
N SER A 56 -12.21 5.54 -3.57
CA SER A 56 -11.57 4.58 -4.45
C SER A 56 -11.49 3.19 -3.82
N SER A 57 -11.14 2.19 -4.62
CA SER A 57 -10.71 0.88 -4.15
C SER A 57 -9.55 0.37 -5.00
N VAL A 58 -8.60 -0.30 -4.35
CA VAL A 58 -7.48 -0.98 -5.00
C VAL A 58 -7.65 -2.49 -4.83
N GLY A 59 -7.62 -3.22 -5.94
CA GLY A 59 -7.71 -4.67 -5.97
C GLY A 59 -6.55 -5.39 -5.29
N THR A 60 -6.53 -6.71 -5.41
CA THR A 60 -5.44 -7.56 -4.91
C THR A 60 -4.22 -7.49 -5.83
N GLU A 61 -3.04 -7.62 -5.24
CA GLU A 61 -1.75 -7.67 -5.96
C GLU A 61 -1.53 -6.54 -6.98
N CYS A 62 -2.04 -5.33 -6.69
CA CYS A 62 -1.85 -4.16 -7.52
C CYS A 62 -0.51 -3.49 -7.23
N LEU A 63 0.08 -2.90 -8.26
CA LEU A 63 1.24 -2.03 -8.13
C LEU A 63 0.82 -0.61 -8.49
N ILE A 64 0.78 0.28 -7.51
CA ILE A 64 0.62 1.72 -7.75
C ILE A 64 2.03 2.31 -7.87
N GLY A 65 2.33 2.92 -9.01
CA GLY A 65 3.63 3.54 -9.25
C GLY A 65 3.90 4.71 -8.32
N ALA A 66 5.19 5.00 -8.10
CA ALA A 66 5.58 6.18 -7.34
C ALA A 66 5.02 7.47 -7.98
N ASN A 67 4.64 8.43 -7.14
CA ASN A 67 3.99 9.70 -7.54
C ASN A 67 2.66 9.53 -8.31
N ALA A 68 2.05 8.34 -8.35
CA ALA A 68 0.77 8.15 -9.01
C ALA A 68 -0.40 8.64 -8.15
N VAL A 69 -1.49 9.04 -8.81
CA VAL A 69 -2.74 9.42 -8.13
C VAL A 69 -3.86 8.48 -8.55
N VAL A 70 -4.36 7.67 -7.62
CA VAL A 70 -5.61 6.90 -7.79
C VAL A 70 -6.76 7.86 -7.50
N SER A 71 -7.50 8.23 -8.55
CA SER A 71 -8.56 9.23 -8.48
C SER A 71 -9.72 8.80 -7.56
N ALA A 72 -10.42 9.78 -7.00
CA ALA A 72 -11.59 9.52 -6.16
C ALA A 72 -12.65 8.71 -6.93
N ASN A 73 -13.37 7.83 -6.23
CA ASN A 73 -14.38 6.93 -6.80
C ASN A 73 -13.87 5.93 -7.85
N SER A 74 -12.54 5.80 -8.05
CA SER A 74 -12.01 4.84 -9.01
C SER A 74 -11.89 3.45 -8.42
N GLU A 75 -12.16 2.43 -9.24
CA GLU A 75 -11.91 1.04 -8.90
C GLU A 75 -10.71 0.55 -9.71
N VAL A 76 -9.61 0.21 -9.04
CA VAL A 76 -8.43 -0.36 -9.66
C VAL A 76 -8.57 -1.90 -9.61
N PRO A 77 -8.70 -2.58 -10.77
CA PRO A 77 -8.89 -4.03 -10.79
C PRO A 77 -7.68 -4.78 -10.23
N ASP A 78 -7.90 -6.02 -9.79
CA ASP A 78 -6.84 -6.93 -9.36
C ASP A 78 -5.70 -7.01 -10.38
N ARG A 79 -4.48 -7.16 -9.86
CA ARG A 79 -3.25 -7.29 -10.65
C ARG A 79 -3.03 -6.16 -11.64
N SER A 80 -3.45 -4.93 -11.31
CA SER A 80 -3.20 -3.75 -12.13
C SER A 80 -1.89 -3.04 -11.78
N PHE A 81 -1.09 -2.69 -12.79
CA PHE A 81 0.01 -1.74 -12.66
C PHE A 81 -0.47 -0.35 -13.11
N LEU A 82 -0.68 0.55 -12.15
CA LEU A 82 -1.21 1.90 -12.36
C LEU A 82 -0.12 2.95 -12.17
N VAL A 83 -0.02 3.93 -13.07
CA VAL A 83 0.99 5.01 -13.00
C VAL A 83 0.41 6.37 -13.44
N GLY A 84 1.07 7.45 -13.00
CA GLY A 84 0.84 8.81 -13.51
C GLY A 84 -0.20 9.64 -12.74
N ILE A 85 -0.42 10.86 -13.25
CA ILE A 85 -1.38 11.83 -12.72
C ILE A 85 -2.16 12.42 -13.91
N PRO A 86 -3.49 12.16 -14.05
CA PRO A 86 -4.25 11.19 -13.28
C PRO A 86 -3.75 9.76 -13.52
N GLY A 87 -3.85 8.90 -12.50
CA GLY A 87 -3.40 7.52 -12.59
C GLY A 87 -4.20 6.71 -13.59
N LYS A 88 -3.51 5.93 -14.41
CA LYS A 88 -4.12 5.00 -15.36
C LYS A 88 -3.47 3.64 -15.27
N VAL A 89 -4.26 2.58 -15.43
CA VAL A 89 -3.73 1.23 -15.58
C VAL A 89 -2.93 1.18 -16.88
N LYS A 90 -1.63 0.93 -16.76
CA LYS A 90 -0.69 0.82 -17.88
C LYS A 90 -0.66 -0.60 -18.44
N ALA A 91 -0.68 -1.58 -17.54
CA ALA A 91 -0.61 -3.00 -17.86
C ALA A 91 -1.05 -3.83 -16.64
N PRO A 92 -1.25 -5.14 -16.79
CA PRO A 92 -1.25 -6.05 -15.65
C PRO A 92 0.12 -6.08 -14.96
N VAL A 93 0.14 -6.41 -13.67
CA VAL A 93 1.37 -6.65 -12.91
C VAL A 93 2.06 -7.90 -13.46
N SER A 94 3.31 -7.73 -13.88
CA SER A 94 4.16 -8.84 -14.36
C SER A 94 4.60 -9.76 -13.23
N GLN A 95 5.03 -10.98 -13.57
CA GLN A 95 5.56 -11.93 -12.58
C GLN A 95 6.78 -11.38 -11.84
N ALA A 96 7.64 -10.62 -12.52
CA ALA A 96 8.79 -9.96 -11.89
C ALA A 96 8.35 -8.90 -10.88
N GLN A 97 7.31 -8.13 -11.19
CA GLN A 97 6.74 -7.15 -10.26
C GLN A 97 6.04 -7.84 -9.07
N LEU A 98 5.31 -8.93 -9.27
CA LEU A 98 4.74 -9.73 -8.17
C LEU A 98 5.82 -10.25 -7.21
N ALA A 99 6.88 -10.84 -7.77
CA ALA A 99 8.01 -11.30 -6.97
C ALA A 99 8.68 -10.15 -6.20
N LEU A 100 8.83 -8.99 -6.83
CA LEU A 100 9.36 -7.79 -6.18
C LEU A 100 8.46 -7.32 -5.03
N MET A 101 7.15 -7.16 -5.25
CA MET A 101 6.23 -6.69 -4.22
C MET A 101 6.22 -7.62 -3.00
N LYS A 102 6.21 -8.93 -3.23
CA LYS A 102 6.31 -9.92 -2.16
C LYS A 102 7.65 -9.80 -1.41
N PHE A 103 8.76 -9.75 -2.14
CA PHE A 103 10.09 -9.59 -1.55
C PHE A 103 10.21 -8.32 -0.70
N THR A 104 9.67 -7.19 -1.19
CA THR A 104 9.62 -5.94 -0.45
C THR A 104 8.83 -6.09 0.85
N ASN A 105 7.62 -6.65 0.80
CA ASN A 105 6.79 -6.85 2.00
C ASN A 105 7.49 -7.76 3.03
N ASP A 106 8.07 -8.88 2.59
CA ASP A 106 8.81 -9.82 3.45
C ASP A 106 10.04 -9.15 4.10
N SER A 107 10.76 -8.32 3.34
CA SER A 107 11.98 -7.65 3.80
C SER A 107 11.67 -6.59 4.86
N VAL A 108 10.69 -5.72 4.59
CA VAL A 108 10.28 -4.68 5.55
C VAL A 108 9.67 -5.31 6.82
N ALA A 109 8.92 -6.40 6.67
CA ALA A 109 8.42 -7.16 7.81
C ALA A 109 9.55 -7.70 8.68
N LYS A 110 10.59 -8.28 8.05
CA LYS A 110 11.78 -8.78 8.74
C LYS A 110 12.54 -7.66 9.46
N GLU A 111 12.74 -6.52 8.80
CA GLU A 111 13.37 -5.34 9.39
C GLU A 111 12.58 -4.82 10.60
N GLY A 112 11.25 -4.75 10.48
CA GLY A 112 10.39 -4.37 11.61
C GLY A 112 10.50 -5.32 12.81
N GLN A 113 10.70 -6.62 12.59
CA GLN A 113 10.98 -7.56 13.67
C GLN A 113 12.38 -7.38 14.26
N LEU A 114 13.38 -7.07 13.43
CA LEU A 114 14.73 -6.77 13.89
C LEU A 114 14.73 -5.54 14.81
N TYR A 115 14.08 -4.45 14.40
CA TYR A 115 13.98 -3.24 15.22
C TYR A 115 13.26 -3.49 16.55
N LYS A 116 12.24 -4.35 16.57
CA LYS A 116 11.60 -4.80 17.81
C LYS A 116 12.57 -5.53 18.73
N GLN A 117 13.40 -6.44 18.17
CA GLN A 117 14.40 -7.20 18.93
C GLN A 117 15.51 -6.30 19.48
N GLU A 118 15.87 -5.25 18.76
CA GLU A 118 16.86 -4.23 19.18
C GLU A 118 16.29 -3.23 20.20
N GLY A 119 15.02 -3.38 20.60
CA GLY A 119 14.38 -2.52 21.59
C GLY A 119 13.88 -1.18 21.05
N LEU A 120 13.83 -1.00 19.72
CA LEU A 120 13.32 0.20 19.06
C LEU A 120 11.79 0.23 18.94
N SER A 121 11.09 -0.78 19.45
CA SER A 121 9.66 -0.68 19.70
C SER A 121 9.42 0.09 20.99
N HIS A 122 9.09 1.38 20.89
CA HIS A 122 8.50 2.08 22.02
C HIS A 122 7.27 1.29 22.49
N LYS A 123 7.30 0.83 23.75
CA LYS A 123 6.04 0.61 24.47
C LYS A 123 5.43 1.99 24.62
N LEU A 124 4.31 2.22 23.94
CA LEU A 124 3.42 3.31 24.32
C LEU A 124 2.82 2.85 25.65
N ASP A 125 3.37 3.38 26.74
CA ASP A 125 2.80 3.25 28.08
C ASP A 125 1.45 3.99 28.15
#